data_AF-A0A8B8PM39-F1
#
_entry.id   AF-A0A8B8PM39-F1
#
_cell.length_a   1.000
_cell.length_b   1.000
_cell.length_c   1.000
_cell.angle_alpha   90.00
_cell.angle_beta   90.00
_cell.angle_gamma   90.00
#
_symmetry.space_group_name_H-M   'P 1'
#
loop_
_entity.id
_entity.type
_entity.pdbx_description
1 polymer ?
#
loop_
_entity_poly.entity_id
_entity_poly.type
_entity_poly.pdbx_seq_one_letter_code
_entity_poly.pdbx_strand_id
1 'polypeptide(L)'
;MKSMLGNSSASGEAKSQDNKETIMKYVDVLAHFRSEVRAISKSGDAQQGFKQILALCDKVRDQTLPNLGVRLEDKEVEGIPFVVKLVDPATLARERALVEKKEQEKRIKEETARLEKLKLREDKAKIPPTEMFLSQTDKYSKFDELTGMPTHDIEGKEVSKSALKKIHKLYSEQDARYKKYLADQEKQ
;
A
#
# COMPACT_ATOMS: atom_id res chain seq x y z
N MET A 1 -47.90 -43.76 39.09
CA MET A 1 -47.70 -42.37 38.61
C MET A 1 -46.68 -41.68 39.51
N LYS A 2 -45.43 -41.49 39.05
CA LYS A 2 -44.43 -40.67 39.73
C LYS A 2 -43.58 -39.97 38.66
N SER A 3 -43.79 -38.65 38.57
CA SER A 3 -42.89 -37.58 38.17
C SER A 3 -41.84 -37.84 37.07
N MET A 4 -42.07 -37.27 35.89
CA MET A 4 -41.01 -36.74 35.02
C MET A 4 -41.07 -35.21 35.08
N LEU A 5 -40.20 -34.59 35.88
CA LEU A 5 -39.80 -33.19 35.67
C LEU A 5 -38.49 -33.21 34.87
N GLY A 6 -38.59 -32.96 33.57
CA GLY A 6 -37.45 -32.66 32.72
C GLY A 6 -37.00 -31.21 32.96
N ASN A 7 -35.72 -31.03 33.30
CA ASN A 7 -35.08 -29.74 33.53
C ASN A 7 -34.90 -28.98 32.19
N SER A 8 -35.86 -28.15 31.83
CA SER A 8 -35.85 -27.29 30.62
C SER A 8 -35.04 -25.98 30.78
N SER A 9 -34.39 -25.78 31.92
CA SER A 9 -33.83 -24.49 32.36
C SER A 9 -32.46 -24.14 31.75
N ALA A 10 -31.63 -25.15 31.46
CA ALA A 10 -30.22 -24.94 31.10
C ALA A 10 -30.01 -24.39 29.68
N SER A 11 -30.91 -24.67 28.74
CA SER A 11 -30.79 -24.22 27.33
C SER A 11 -31.26 -22.78 27.12
N GLY A 12 -32.15 -22.28 27.97
CA GLY A 12 -32.62 -20.89 27.96
C GLY A 12 -31.60 -19.91 28.56
N GLU A 13 -30.92 -20.31 29.63
CA GLU A 13 -29.89 -19.48 30.28
C GLU A 13 -28.65 -19.31 29.39
N ALA A 14 -28.18 -20.37 28.74
CA ALA A 14 -27.03 -20.31 27.82
C ALA A 14 -27.31 -19.41 26.59
N LYS A 15 -28.50 -19.51 25.97
CA LYS A 15 -28.91 -18.62 24.87
C LYS A 15 -29.12 -17.18 25.33
N SER A 16 -29.62 -16.97 26.55
CA SER A 16 -29.76 -15.62 27.12
C SER A 16 -28.40 -14.96 27.37
N GLN A 17 -27.41 -15.74 27.81
CA GLN A 17 -26.05 -15.26 28.06
C GLN A 17 -25.31 -14.93 26.75
N ASP A 18 -25.43 -15.77 25.72
CA ASP A 18 -24.88 -15.53 24.37
C ASP A 18 -25.48 -14.25 23.71
N ASN A 19 -26.80 -14.05 23.87
CA ASN A 19 -27.46 -12.83 23.41
C ASN A 19 -26.96 -11.58 24.15
N LYS A 20 -26.76 -11.66 25.48
CA LYS A 20 -26.21 -10.53 26.26
C LYS A 20 -24.80 -10.18 25.81
N GLU A 21 -23.93 -11.17 25.64
CA GLU A 21 -22.56 -10.94 25.16
C GLU A 21 -22.55 -10.31 23.77
N THR A 22 -23.41 -10.81 22.87
CA THR A 22 -23.58 -10.26 21.53
C THR A 22 -24.04 -8.80 21.58
N ILE A 23 -25.08 -8.49 22.37
CA ILE A 23 -25.56 -7.11 22.56
C ILE A 23 -24.44 -6.20 23.09
N MET A 24 -23.66 -6.67 24.07
CA MET A 24 -22.56 -5.89 24.64
C MET A 24 -21.51 -5.51 23.59
N LYS A 25 -21.19 -6.39 22.64
CA LYS A 25 -20.27 -6.07 21.53
C LYS A 25 -20.77 -4.90 20.67
N TYR A 26 -22.07 -4.81 20.40
CA TYR A 26 -22.66 -3.68 19.67
C TYR A 26 -22.74 -2.41 20.52
N VAL A 27 -23.06 -2.55 21.81
CA VAL A 27 -23.06 -1.42 22.77
C VAL A 27 -21.67 -0.81 22.89
N ASP A 28 -20.62 -1.63 22.91
CA ASP A 28 -19.22 -1.17 22.95
C ASP A 28 -18.88 -0.37 21.69
N VAL A 29 -19.25 -0.86 20.50
CA VAL A 29 -19.08 -0.12 19.24
C VAL A 29 -19.78 1.23 19.28
N LEU A 30 -21.03 1.28 19.75
CA LEU A 30 -21.78 2.53 19.89
C LEU A 30 -21.13 3.47 20.91
N ALA A 31 -20.66 2.95 22.04
CA ALA A 31 -20.03 3.73 23.09
C ALA A 31 -18.71 4.36 22.61
N HIS A 32 -17.90 3.60 21.88
CA HIS A 32 -16.68 4.09 21.23
C HIS A 32 -16.97 5.14 20.17
N PHE A 33 -17.86 4.85 19.22
CA PHE A 33 -18.27 5.80 18.17
C PHE A 33 -18.73 7.14 18.77
N ARG A 34 -19.66 7.09 19.74
CA ARG A 34 -20.16 8.29 20.43
C ARG A 34 -19.04 9.06 21.13
N SER A 35 -18.08 8.37 21.72
CA SER A 35 -16.96 9.01 22.42
C SER A 35 -15.99 9.68 21.45
N GLU A 36 -15.70 9.07 20.30
CA GLU A 36 -14.90 9.66 19.22
C GLU A 36 -15.60 10.88 18.61
N VAL A 37 -16.90 10.80 18.30
CA VAL A 37 -17.69 11.96 17.82
C VAL A 37 -17.59 13.11 18.82
N ARG A 38 -17.77 12.85 20.13
CA ARG A 38 -17.65 13.88 21.17
C ARG A 38 -16.25 14.51 21.21
N ALA A 39 -15.20 13.72 21.00
CA ALA A 39 -13.82 14.23 20.96
C ALA A 39 -13.60 15.13 19.73
N ILE A 40 -14.07 14.69 18.55
CA ILE A 40 -14.01 15.47 17.31
C ILE A 40 -14.75 16.80 17.48
N SER A 41 -15.98 16.78 18.01
CA SER A 41 -16.77 18.00 18.22
C SER A 41 -16.12 19.00 19.18
N LYS A 42 -15.24 18.56 20.08
CA LYS A 42 -14.52 19.45 21.02
C LYS A 42 -13.27 20.10 20.42
N SER A 43 -12.80 19.65 19.25
CA SER A 43 -11.55 20.14 18.64
C SER A 43 -11.61 21.58 18.12
N GLY A 44 -12.81 22.13 17.91
CA GLY A 44 -13.03 23.53 17.52
C GLY A 44 -12.97 23.84 16.02
N ASP A 45 -12.52 22.89 15.18
CA ASP A 45 -12.55 23.02 13.71
C ASP A 45 -13.78 22.30 13.14
N ALA A 46 -14.82 23.07 12.81
CA ALA A 46 -16.08 22.52 12.32
C ALA A 46 -15.96 21.83 10.95
N GLN A 47 -15.10 22.33 10.05
CA GLN A 47 -14.96 21.74 8.72
C GLN A 47 -14.18 20.43 8.76
N GLN A 48 -13.08 20.39 9.52
CA GLN A 48 -12.34 19.14 9.72
C GLN A 48 -13.15 18.16 10.55
N GLY A 49 -13.89 18.65 11.56
CA GLY A 49 -14.76 17.82 12.38
C GLY A 49 -15.84 17.10 11.57
N PHE A 50 -16.48 17.79 10.62
CA PHE A 50 -17.44 17.16 9.70
C PHE A 50 -16.81 16.02 8.89
N LYS A 51 -15.64 16.26 8.27
CA LYS A 51 -14.92 15.25 7.50
C LYS A 51 -14.52 14.04 8.36
N GLN A 52 -14.06 14.29 9.58
CA GLN A 52 -13.68 13.23 10.52
C GLN A 52 -14.88 12.40 10.97
N ILE A 53 -16.04 13.03 11.23
CA ILE A 53 -17.27 12.30 11.57
C ILE A 53 -17.74 11.43 10.40
N LEU A 54 -17.70 11.93 9.16
CA LEU A 54 -18.04 11.12 7.99
C LEU A 54 -17.09 9.92 7.83
N ALA A 55 -15.78 10.15 7.97
CA ALA A 55 -14.79 9.08 7.93
C ALA A 55 -15.01 8.05 9.07
N LEU A 56 -15.48 8.52 10.23
CA LEU A 56 -15.82 7.65 11.35
C LEU A 56 -17.08 6.81 11.06
N CYS A 57 -18.09 7.37 10.39
CA CYS A 57 -19.25 6.62 9.91
C CYS A 57 -18.84 5.53 8.92
N ASP A 58 -18.01 5.86 7.93
CA ASP A 58 -17.47 4.88 6.97
C ASP A 58 -16.69 3.77 7.68
N LYS A 59 -15.86 4.12 8.67
CA LYS A 59 -15.14 3.14 9.51
C LYS A 59 -16.11 2.19 10.22
N VAL A 60 -17.19 2.70 10.83
CA VAL A 60 -18.18 1.83 11.48
C VAL A 60 -18.88 0.93 10.46
N ARG A 61 -19.30 1.48 9.31
CA ARG A 61 -20.02 0.77 8.24
C ARG A 61 -19.18 -0.34 7.61
N ASP A 62 -17.96 -0.02 7.19
CA ASP A 62 -17.14 -0.88 6.32
C ASP A 62 -16.15 -1.73 7.10
N GLN A 63 -15.73 -1.28 8.28
CA GLN A 63 -14.67 -1.93 9.04
C GLN A 63 -15.15 -2.48 10.37
N THR A 64 -16.00 -1.82 11.14
CA THR A 64 -16.34 -2.30 12.50
C THR A 64 -17.49 -3.31 12.50
N LEU A 65 -18.62 -2.96 11.88
CA LEU A 65 -19.82 -3.80 11.84
C LEU A 65 -19.58 -5.17 11.17
N PRO A 66 -18.75 -5.27 10.11
CA PRO A 66 -18.51 -6.57 9.48
C PRO A 66 -17.79 -7.57 10.40
N ASN A 67 -16.91 -7.19 11.34
CA ASN A 67 -16.36 -8.17 12.31
C ASN A 67 -17.39 -8.63 13.34
N LEU A 68 -18.53 -7.95 13.44
CA LEU A 68 -19.67 -8.43 14.21
C LEU A 68 -20.66 -9.23 13.35
N GLY A 69 -20.34 -9.49 12.08
CA GLY A 69 -21.23 -10.21 11.17
C GLY A 69 -22.33 -9.35 10.59
N VAL A 70 -22.14 -8.02 10.52
CA VAL A 70 -23.16 -7.10 10.00
C VAL A 70 -22.60 -6.30 8.84
N ARG A 71 -23.28 -6.34 7.70
CA ARG A 71 -23.05 -5.42 6.58
C ARG A 71 -24.16 -4.38 6.54
N LEU A 72 -23.78 -3.12 6.60
CA LEU A 72 -24.68 -1.98 6.43
C LEU A 72 -24.45 -1.40 5.03
N GLU A 73 -25.45 -1.47 4.17
CA GLU A 73 -25.41 -0.96 2.79
C GLU A 73 -26.29 0.30 2.69
N ASP A 74 -25.74 1.41 2.20
CA ASP A 74 -26.47 2.66 1.96
C ASP A 74 -27.26 2.58 0.66
N LYS A 75 -28.32 1.79 0.68
CA LYS A 75 -29.24 1.61 -0.45
C LYS A 75 -30.65 1.88 0.03
N GLU A 76 -31.36 2.71 -0.75
CA GLU A 76 -32.77 2.94 -0.52
C GLU A 76 -33.60 1.77 -1.04
N VAL A 77 -34.30 1.08 -0.13
CA VAL A 77 -35.23 0.00 -0.45
C VAL A 77 -36.53 0.27 0.28
N GLU A 78 -37.64 0.38 -0.46
CA GLU A 78 -38.97 0.65 0.11
C GLU A 78 -39.01 1.91 1.01
N GLY A 79 -38.22 2.94 0.66
CA GLY A 79 -38.13 4.19 1.42
C GLY A 79 -37.27 4.10 2.69
N ILE A 80 -36.61 2.98 2.95
CA ILE A 80 -35.62 2.83 4.03
C ILE A 80 -34.25 3.18 3.46
N PRO A 81 -33.50 4.16 4.03
CA PRO A 81 -32.27 4.68 3.43
C PRO A 81 -31.05 3.74 3.54
N PHE A 82 -31.21 2.58 4.19
CA PHE A 82 -30.14 1.60 4.37
C PHE A 82 -30.68 0.17 4.43
N VAL A 83 -29.80 -0.79 4.19
CA VAL A 83 -30.08 -2.23 4.30
C VAL A 83 -29.07 -2.87 5.25
N VAL A 84 -29.56 -3.66 6.20
CA VAL A 84 -28.73 -4.44 7.13
C VAL A 84 -28.75 -5.90 6.73
N LYS A 85 -27.57 -6.50 6.54
CA LYS A 85 -27.40 -7.93 6.26
C LYS A 85 -26.58 -8.59 7.35
N LEU A 86 -27.10 -9.67 7.91
CA LEU A 86 -26.31 -10.57 8.75
C LEU A 86 -25.47 -11.47 7.86
N VAL A 87 -24.19 -11.56 8.18
CA VAL A 87 -23.18 -12.33 7.46
C VAL A 87 -22.42 -13.15 8.48
N ASP A 88 -22.12 -14.40 8.14
CA ASP A 88 -21.33 -15.27 8.98
C ASP A 88 -19.93 -14.66 9.25
N PRO A 89 -19.57 -14.39 10.52
CA PRO A 89 -18.27 -13.82 10.90
C PRO A 89 -17.08 -14.63 10.37
N ALA A 90 -17.20 -15.95 10.24
CA ALA A 90 -16.13 -16.80 9.73
C ALA A 90 -15.87 -16.61 8.22
N THR A 91 -16.87 -16.15 7.47
CA THR A 91 -16.74 -15.78 6.06
C THR A 91 -16.06 -14.41 5.93
N LEU A 92 -16.42 -13.46 6.79
CA LEU A 92 -15.81 -12.12 6.79
C LEU A 92 -14.35 -12.10 7.27
N ALA A 93 -13.98 -12.97 8.23
CA ALA A 93 -12.58 -13.13 8.64
C ALA A 93 -11.69 -13.65 7.49
N ARG A 94 -12.21 -14.57 6.66
CA ARG A 94 -11.51 -15.08 5.48
C ARG A 94 -11.33 -14.01 4.39
N GLU A 95 -12.37 -13.21 4.13
CA GLU A 95 -12.27 -12.10 3.17
C GLU A 95 -11.23 -11.07 3.60
N ARG A 96 -11.17 -10.72 4.89
CA ARG A 96 -10.18 -9.78 5.43
C ARG A 96 -8.76 -10.31 5.35
N ALA A 97 -8.54 -11.56 5.73
CA ALA A 97 -7.23 -12.19 5.61
C ALA A 97 -6.75 -12.20 4.15
N LEU A 98 -7.67 -12.37 3.19
CA LEU A 98 -7.34 -12.30 1.76
C LEU A 98 -6.98 -10.88 1.32
N VAL A 99 -7.71 -9.85 1.78
CA VAL A 99 -7.40 -8.45 1.48
C VAL A 99 -6.05 -8.05 2.09
N GLU A 100 -5.83 -8.35 3.37
CA GLU A 100 -4.59 -8.05 4.07
C GLU A 100 -3.39 -8.74 3.42
N LYS A 101 -3.54 -10.02 3.05
CA LYS A 101 -2.50 -10.74 2.30
C LYS A 101 -2.19 -10.07 0.96
N LYS A 102 -3.21 -9.65 0.20
CA LYS A 102 -3.00 -8.94 -1.07
C LYS A 102 -2.32 -7.59 -0.87
N GLU A 103 -2.68 -6.84 0.16
CA GLU A 103 -2.03 -5.56 0.48
C GLU A 103 -0.58 -5.77 0.92
N GLN A 104 -0.30 -6.78 1.75
CA GLN A 104 1.06 -7.14 2.14
C GLN A 104 1.89 -7.57 0.92
N GLU A 105 1.37 -8.44 0.06
CA GLU A 105 2.05 -8.85 -1.18
C GLU A 105 2.33 -7.66 -2.10
N LYS A 106 1.40 -6.70 -2.20
CA LYS A 106 1.59 -5.46 -2.96
C LYS A 106 2.70 -4.60 -2.36
N ARG A 107 2.69 -4.40 -1.03
CA ARG A 107 3.72 -3.64 -0.32
C ARG A 107 5.11 -4.26 -0.50
N ILE A 108 5.21 -5.58 -0.36
CA ILE A 108 6.47 -6.32 -0.57
C ILE A 108 6.95 -6.12 -2.01
N LYS A 109 6.08 -6.27 -3.02
CA LYS A 109 6.45 -6.06 -4.44
C LYS A 109 6.92 -4.63 -4.74
N GLU A 110 6.24 -3.64 -4.17
CA GLU A 110 6.63 -2.23 -4.32
C GLU A 110 7.98 -1.95 -3.65
N GLU A 111 8.22 -2.52 -2.47
CA GLU A 111 9.48 -2.40 -1.75
C GLU A 111 10.63 -3.11 -2.48
N THR A 112 10.43 -4.34 -2.95
CA THR A 112 11.45 -5.08 -3.71
C THR A 112 11.79 -4.33 -5.00
N ALA A 113 10.79 -3.84 -5.74
CA ALA A 113 11.02 -3.05 -6.96
C ALA A 113 11.76 -1.74 -6.67
N ARG A 114 11.47 -1.10 -5.53
CA ARG A 114 12.20 0.11 -5.09
C ARG A 114 13.66 -0.23 -4.76
N LEU A 115 13.91 -1.30 -4.03
CA LEU A 115 15.26 -1.75 -3.66
C LEU A 115 16.08 -2.15 -4.89
N GLU A 116 15.49 -2.89 -5.84
CA GLU A 116 16.14 -3.24 -7.11
C GLU A 116 16.49 -1.99 -7.93
N LYS A 117 15.57 -1.02 -8.02
CA LYS A 117 15.82 0.24 -8.71
C LYS A 117 16.93 1.06 -8.04
N LEU A 118 17.02 1.03 -6.70
CA LEU A 118 18.10 1.68 -5.96
C LEU A 118 19.44 1.00 -6.25
N LYS A 119 19.51 -0.34 -6.13
CA LYS A 119 20.71 -1.11 -6.46
C LYS A 119 21.18 -0.87 -7.89
N LEU A 120 20.28 -0.90 -8.87
CA LEU A 120 20.63 -0.62 -10.27
C LEU A 120 21.14 0.81 -10.47
N ARG A 121 20.63 1.79 -9.71
CA ARG A 121 21.14 3.17 -9.76
C ARG A 121 22.51 3.29 -9.13
N GLU A 122 22.75 2.60 -8.01
CA GLU A 122 24.05 2.54 -7.34
C GLU A 122 25.09 1.86 -8.22
N ASP A 123 24.78 0.70 -8.80
CA ASP A 123 25.70 -0.02 -9.69
C ASP A 123 26.02 0.79 -10.94
N LYS A 124 25.03 1.49 -11.51
CA LYS A 124 25.27 2.46 -12.59
C LYS A 124 26.08 3.66 -12.13
N ALA A 125 26.02 4.06 -10.87
CA ALA A 125 26.81 5.18 -10.35
C ALA A 125 28.28 4.83 -10.14
N LYS A 126 28.62 3.54 -9.99
CA LYS A 126 29.99 3.03 -9.83
C LYS A 126 30.79 3.00 -11.13
N ILE A 127 30.14 3.06 -12.29
CA ILE A 127 30.82 2.93 -13.59
C ILE A 127 31.54 4.25 -13.92
N PRO A 128 32.87 4.25 -14.14
CA PRO A 128 33.58 5.43 -14.59
C PRO A 128 33.02 5.93 -15.93
N PRO A 129 32.90 7.25 -16.16
CA PRO A 129 32.36 7.77 -17.41
C PRO A 129 33.17 7.36 -18.63
N THR A 130 34.49 7.18 -18.48
CA THR A 130 35.43 6.68 -19.52
C THR A 130 35.18 5.23 -19.92
N GLU A 131 34.52 4.42 -19.07
CA GLU A 131 34.25 3.01 -19.35
C GLU A 131 32.80 2.76 -19.80
N MET A 132 31.91 3.73 -19.60
CA MET A 132 30.46 3.60 -19.81
C MET A 132 30.07 3.14 -21.22
N PHE A 133 30.82 3.55 -22.24
CA PHE A 133 30.51 3.23 -23.64
C PHE A 133 31.30 2.05 -24.19
N LEU A 134 32.41 1.66 -23.57
CA LEU A 134 33.30 0.62 -24.09
C LEU A 134 32.63 -0.76 -24.19
N SER A 135 31.62 -1.01 -23.37
CA SER A 135 30.81 -2.25 -23.41
C SER A 135 29.74 -2.27 -24.51
N GLN A 136 29.48 -1.14 -25.18
CA GLN A 136 28.43 -1.01 -26.21
C GLN A 136 28.98 -1.30 -27.61
N THR A 137 29.67 -2.43 -27.74
CA THR A 137 30.24 -2.92 -29.00
C THR A 137 29.16 -3.38 -30.00
N ASP A 138 27.93 -3.56 -29.53
CA ASP A 138 26.72 -3.76 -30.34
C ASP A 138 26.26 -2.50 -31.09
N LYS A 139 26.81 -1.33 -30.75
CA LYS A 139 26.39 -0.03 -31.31
C LYS A 139 27.53 0.77 -31.92
N TYR A 140 28.76 0.54 -31.47
CA TYR A 140 29.91 1.36 -31.81
C TYR A 140 31.12 0.48 -32.11
N SER A 141 31.87 0.84 -33.14
CA SER A 141 33.04 0.09 -33.58
C SER A 141 34.37 0.69 -33.10
N LYS A 142 34.41 1.99 -32.82
CA LYS A 142 35.62 2.71 -32.39
C LYS A 142 35.30 3.71 -31.29
N PHE A 143 36.24 3.86 -30.36
CA PHE A 143 36.15 4.73 -29.20
C PHE A 143 37.41 5.59 -29.10
N ASP A 144 37.25 6.78 -28.53
CA ASP A 144 38.35 7.69 -28.22
C ASP A 144 39.17 7.18 -27.03
N GLU A 145 40.50 7.17 -27.12
CA GLU A 145 41.38 6.55 -26.12
C GLU A 145 41.43 7.31 -24.79
N LEU A 146 41.24 8.63 -24.82
CA LEU A 146 41.34 9.48 -23.62
C LEU A 146 40.00 9.60 -22.90
N THR A 147 38.90 9.65 -23.65
CA THR A 147 37.57 9.89 -23.10
C THR A 147 36.67 8.65 -23.10
N GLY A 148 37.03 7.60 -23.84
CA GLY A 148 36.20 6.40 -23.99
C GLY A 148 34.89 6.62 -24.77
N MET A 149 34.71 7.80 -25.38
CA MET A 149 33.50 8.12 -26.14
C MET A 149 33.51 7.48 -27.53
N PRO A 150 32.37 6.97 -28.03
CA PRO A 150 32.28 6.44 -29.37
C PRO A 150 32.59 7.49 -30.45
N THR A 151 33.43 7.12 -31.40
CA THR A 151 33.76 7.95 -32.58
C THR A 151 33.09 7.42 -33.85
N HIS A 152 32.88 6.11 -33.94
CA HIS A 152 32.26 5.46 -35.09
C HIS A 152 31.12 4.53 -34.66
N ASP A 153 30.07 4.46 -35.49
CA ASP A 153 28.96 3.53 -35.33
C ASP A 153 29.38 2.07 -35.62
N ILE A 154 28.45 1.12 -35.47
CA ILE A 154 28.69 -0.30 -35.74
C ILE A 154 29.12 -0.59 -37.18
N GLU A 155 28.73 0.25 -38.15
CA GLU A 155 29.11 0.10 -39.56
C GLU A 155 30.51 0.68 -39.86
N GLY A 156 31.16 1.29 -38.86
CA GLY A 156 32.46 1.93 -39.01
C GLY A 156 32.38 3.32 -39.64
N LYS A 157 31.20 3.95 -39.68
CA LYS A 157 31.02 5.35 -40.11
C LYS A 157 31.13 6.29 -38.92
N GLU A 158 31.61 7.51 -39.15
CA GLU A 158 31.67 8.52 -38.11
C GLU A 158 30.28 8.81 -37.53
N VAL A 159 30.21 8.89 -36.20
CA VAL A 159 28.96 9.19 -35.50
C VAL A 159 28.47 10.58 -35.90
N SER A 160 27.19 10.69 -36.26
CA SER A 160 26.61 11.97 -36.67
C SER A 160 26.67 13.03 -35.58
N LYS A 161 26.71 14.32 -35.97
CA LYS A 161 26.76 15.46 -35.03
C LYS A 161 25.63 15.44 -33.98
N SER A 162 24.45 14.96 -34.32
CA SER A 162 23.32 14.84 -33.38
C SER A 162 23.51 13.70 -32.38
N ALA A 163 24.05 12.56 -32.82
CA ALA A 163 24.37 11.43 -31.95
C ALA A 163 25.56 11.73 -31.03
N LEU A 164 26.59 12.43 -31.51
CA LEU A 164 27.72 12.91 -30.68
C LEU A 164 27.23 13.82 -29.54
N LYS A 165 26.33 14.78 -29.82
CA LYS A 165 25.74 15.61 -28.76
C LYS A 165 25.02 14.78 -27.69
N LYS A 166 24.34 13.71 -28.09
CA LYS A 166 23.65 12.80 -27.17
C LYS A 166 24.64 11.99 -26.33
N ILE A 167 25.72 11.49 -26.94
CA ILE A 167 26.82 10.79 -26.26
C ILE A 167 27.47 11.70 -25.22
N HIS A 168 27.84 12.93 -25.59
CA HIS A 168 28.42 13.91 -24.66
C HIS A 168 27.49 14.22 -23.49
N LYS A 169 26.18 14.35 -23.75
CA LYS A 169 25.20 14.57 -22.68
C LYS A 169 25.17 13.39 -21.71
N LEU A 170 25.10 12.16 -22.21
CA LEU A 170 25.11 10.94 -21.40
C LEU A 170 26.42 10.80 -20.61
N TYR A 171 27.56 11.13 -21.23
CA TYR A 171 28.86 11.15 -20.58
C TYR A 171 28.89 12.14 -19.42
N SER A 172 28.44 13.38 -19.64
CA SER A 172 28.40 14.42 -18.60
C SER A 172 27.45 14.07 -17.44
N GLU A 173 26.29 13.48 -17.74
CA GLU A 173 25.37 12.98 -16.71
C GLU A 173 25.99 11.86 -15.87
N GLN A 174 26.76 10.96 -16.50
CA GLN A 174 27.46 9.89 -15.81
C GLN A 174 28.65 10.39 -15.01
N ASP A 175 29.43 11.35 -15.54
CA ASP A 175 30.53 12.00 -14.83
C ASP A 175 30.05 12.69 -13.54
N ALA A 176 28.95 13.44 -13.61
CA ALA A 176 28.34 14.03 -12.42
C ALA A 176 27.87 12.98 -11.41
N ARG A 177 27.30 11.87 -11.88
CA ARG A 177 26.86 10.76 -11.02
C ARG A 177 28.04 10.05 -10.35
N TYR A 178 29.10 9.76 -11.11
CA TYR A 178 30.29 9.06 -10.64
C TYR A 178 31.08 9.93 -9.64
N LYS A 179 31.24 11.23 -9.91
CA LYS A 179 31.82 12.19 -8.96
C LYS A 179 31.07 12.24 -7.64
N LYS A 180 29.73 12.24 -7.69
CA LYS A 180 28.91 12.17 -6.48
C LYS A 180 29.14 10.86 -5.73
N TYR A 181 29.17 9.72 -6.43
CA TYR A 181 29.46 8.42 -5.84
C TYR A 181 30.81 8.41 -5.10
N LEU A 182 31.87 8.92 -5.72
CA LEU A 182 33.19 9.03 -5.08
C LEU A 182 33.15 9.91 -3.83
N ALA A 183 32.52 11.08 -3.91
CA ALA A 183 32.39 11.99 -2.77
C ALA A 183 31.56 11.41 -1.62
N ASP A 184 30.60 10.53 -1.91
CA ASP A 184 29.80 9.84 -0.90
C ASP A 184 30.58 8.65 -0.27
N GLN A 185 31.49 8.01 -1.02
CA GLN A 185 32.41 6.98 -0.49
C GLN A 185 33.50 7.56 0.41
N GLU A 186 34.01 8.76 0.13
CA GLU A 186 35.01 9.44 0.96
C GLU A 186 34.47 9.93 2.32
N LYS A 187 33.14 10.00 2.46
CA LYS A 187 32.46 10.44 3.69
C LYS A 187 32.03 9.30 4.61
N GLN A 188 32.14 8.05 4.17
CA GLN A 188 31.86 6.84 4.94
C GLN A 188 33.11 6.36 5.67
#